data_AF-A0A2N1U294-F1
#
_entry.id   AF-A0A2N1U294-F1
#
_cell.length_a   1.000
_cell.length_b   1.000
_cell.length_c   1.000
_cell.angle_alpha   90.00
_cell.angle_beta   90.00
_cell.angle_gamma   90.00
#
_symmetry.space_group_name_H-M   'P 1'
#
loop_
_entity.id
_entity.type
_entity.pdbx_description
1 polymer ?
#
loop_
_entity_poly.entity_id
_entity_poly.type
_entity_poly.pdbx_seq_one_letter_code
_entity_poly.pdbx_strand_id
1 'polypeptide(L)'
;MKKSILTALLCAVCLTPLSASSAGKTRSEGITAPYTLNNCLSRAEELFRANNYRDALIFYYEGMSMTSSEEVKARLHFRIGECLEAIRRFDFATYNYKKAVQGKLPELLASRAIMKLEHLPELAQTEEATRLFKRAMDLYRRRNIRDAIDDYLASLRLMPTLMAQDESGLIEDAVKYLTFLSESKEREPDRLLKLATLLELRGDVEKSIETLQQITIIYPESDQARQADEKLELFTQRRTAYVEPVKPASALNEVYGEETTLLFNEAFDFRNAGTISRQLENAAFTLRAINERPGIPPDRFEVFSITLGQGSDQRDFLFTAEEGIDQKNLSFVSGEVKYSVAFTSINQTHGFVQDLYGDGRRPVTLFSNIGVQLKIERQQD
;
A
#
# COMPACT_ATOMS: atom_id res chain seq x y z
N MET A 1 65.06 -4.72 -35.50
CA MET A 1 65.22 -4.32 -36.91
C MET A 1 63.92 -3.65 -37.37
N LYS A 2 64.03 -2.40 -37.90
CA LYS A 2 63.06 -1.57 -38.67
C LYS A 2 61.62 -1.48 -38.10
N LYS A 3 61.10 -0.41 -37.47
CA LYS A 3 61.20 1.06 -37.57
C LYS A 3 61.03 1.63 -38.98
N SER A 4 59.85 2.21 -39.23
CA SER A 4 59.65 3.34 -40.16
C SER A 4 58.77 4.40 -39.49
N ILE A 5 59.36 5.59 -39.38
CA ILE A 5 58.85 6.88 -38.91
C ILE A 5 58.91 7.79 -40.14
N LEU A 6 57.90 8.63 -40.38
CA LEU A 6 58.01 9.92 -41.09
C LEU A 6 56.66 10.68 -40.87
N THR A 7 56.52 11.58 -39.89
CA THR A 7 56.65 13.07 -39.97
C THR A 7 55.84 13.69 -41.13
N ALA A 8 54.72 14.38 -40.91
CA ALA A 8 54.51 15.71 -40.29
C ALA A 8 54.97 16.90 -41.16
N LEU A 9 54.00 17.64 -41.72
CA LEU A 9 54.06 19.07 -42.09
C LEU A 9 52.61 19.57 -42.22
N LEU A 10 52.06 20.26 -41.21
CA LEU A 10 51.97 21.72 -41.08
C LEU A 10 51.09 22.40 -42.14
N CYS A 11 49.89 22.82 -41.71
CA CYS A 11 49.32 24.14 -42.02
C CYS A 11 48.21 24.48 -41.01
N ALA A 12 48.58 25.28 -40.02
CA ALA A 12 47.70 25.93 -39.07
C ALA A 12 47.33 27.33 -39.59
N VAL A 13 46.06 27.56 -39.95
CA VAL A 13 45.38 28.85 -40.19
C VAL A 13 43.88 28.45 -40.27
N CYS A 14 42.90 28.82 -39.44
CA CYS A 14 42.57 30.03 -38.70
C CYS A 14 41.80 29.64 -37.42
N LEU A 15 42.28 30.06 -36.25
CA LEU A 15 41.46 30.28 -35.06
C LEU A 15 41.53 31.77 -34.78
N THR A 16 40.49 32.52 -35.14
CA THR A 16 40.26 33.87 -34.64
C THR A 16 38.94 33.90 -33.86
N PRO A 17 38.91 34.57 -32.70
CA PRO A 17 37.74 34.63 -31.85
C PRO A 17 36.79 35.70 -32.41
N LEU A 18 35.58 35.32 -32.83
CA LEU A 18 34.57 36.34 -33.15
C LEU A 18 33.97 36.89 -31.86
N SER A 19 34.21 38.18 -31.70
CA SER A 19 33.68 39.09 -30.69
C SER A 19 32.20 38.92 -30.43
N ALA A 20 31.85 38.96 -29.14
CA ALA A 20 30.53 39.31 -28.67
C ALA A 20 30.13 40.69 -29.25
N SER A 21 29.12 40.69 -30.12
CA SER A 21 28.38 41.87 -30.54
C SER A 21 26.93 41.66 -30.15
N SER A 22 26.43 42.63 -29.40
CA SER A 22 25.07 42.73 -28.86
C SER A 22 24.01 42.89 -29.95
N ALA A 23 22.78 42.58 -29.52
CA ALA A 23 21.52 43.09 -30.05
C ALA A 23 21.04 42.58 -31.43
N GLY A 24 20.46 41.39 -31.40
CA GLY A 24 19.37 41.01 -32.30
C GLY A 24 18.36 40.18 -31.51
N LYS A 25 17.25 40.79 -31.10
CA LYS A 25 16.08 40.08 -30.55
C LYS A 25 15.54 39.13 -31.61
N THR A 26 16.08 37.92 -31.70
CA THR A 26 15.36 36.79 -32.29
C THR A 26 14.29 36.42 -31.28
N ARG A 27 13.08 36.96 -31.50
CA ARG A 27 11.87 36.42 -30.90
C ARG A 27 11.90 34.91 -31.12
N SER A 28 11.83 34.14 -30.05
CA SER A 28 11.38 32.76 -30.11
C SER A 28 9.98 32.79 -30.72
N GLU A 29 9.88 32.66 -32.05
CA GLU A 29 8.63 32.29 -32.69
C GLU A 29 8.35 30.89 -32.16
N GLY A 30 7.46 30.85 -31.15
CA GLY A 30 6.96 29.61 -30.62
C GLY A 30 6.44 28.80 -31.78
N ILE A 31 6.86 27.53 -31.85
CA ILE A 31 6.28 26.55 -32.76
C ILE A 31 4.78 26.54 -32.43
N THR A 32 4.01 27.25 -33.25
CA THR A 32 2.56 27.36 -33.09
C THR A 32 2.01 26.10 -33.73
N ALA A 33 1.32 25.29 -32.92
CA ALA A 33 0.71 24.07 -33.42
C ALA A 33 -0.19 24.39 -34.63
N PRO A 34 -0.20 23.54 -35.67
CA PRO A 34 -0.90 23.82 -36.93
C PRO A 34 -2.43 23.88 -36.79
N TYR A 35 -2.96 23.56 -35.61
CA TYR A 35 -4.38 23.48 -35.31
C TYR A 35 -4.75 24.45 -34.19
N THR A 36 -5.97 25.01 -34.27
CA THR A 36 -6.59 25.70 -33.14
C THR A 36 -7.11 24.68 -32.12
N LEU A 37 -7.22 25.06 -30.84
CA LEU A 37 -7.72 24.18 -29.78
C LEU A 37 -9.04 23.48 -30.17
N ASN A 38 -10.01 24.23 -30.69
CA ASN A 38 -11.31 23.67 -31.08
C ASN A 38 -11.20 22.66 -32.23
N ASN A 39 -10.27 22.84 -33.16
CA ASN A 39 -10.02 21.91 -34.25
C ASN A 39 -9.34 20.63 -33.75
N CYS A 40 -8.39 20.74 -32.80
CA CYS A 40 -7.82 19.56 -32.14
C CYS A 40 -8.89 18.75 -31.41
N LEU A 41 -9.75 19.42 -30.62
CA LEU A 41 -10.77 18.74 -29.82
C LEU A 41 -11.86 18.09 -30.68
N SER A 42 -12.34 18.78 -31.72
CA SER A 42 -13.31 18.19 -32.65
C SER A 42 -12.74 16.98 -33.39
N ARG A 43 -11.49 17.07 -33.85
CA ARG A 43 -10.81 15.95 -34.49
C ARG A 43 -10.59 14.77 -33.54
N ALA A 44 -10.22 15.05 -32.28
CA ALA A 44 -10.08 14.02 -31.26
C ALA A 44 -11.39 13.28 -31.01
N GLU A 45 -12.52 13.99 -30.91
CA GLU A 45 -13.84 13.38 -30.69
C GLU A 45 -14.32 12.57 -31.91
N GLU A 46 -14.01 13.00 -33.14
CA GLU A 46 -14.28 12.19 -34.34
C GLU A 46 -13.52 10.86 -34.31
N LEU A 47 -12.23 10.91 -33.99
CA LEU A 47 -11.38 9.71 -33.89
C LEU A 47 -11.82 8.81 -32.73
N PHE A 48 -12.23 9.41 -31.61
CA PHE A 48 -12.79 8.68 -30.47
C PHE A 48 -14.04 7.91 -30.88
N ARG A 49 -14.99 8.55 -31.58
CA ARG A 49 -16.22 7.90 -32.08
C ARG A 49 -15.94 6.84 -33.13
N ALA A 50 -14.86 6.98 -33.89
CA ALA A 50 -14.38 5.98 -34.84
C ALA A 50 -13.60 4.82 -34.19
N ASN A 51 -13.52 4.75 -32.85
CA ASN A 51 -12.72 3.80 -32.08
C ASN A 51 -11.21 3.85 -32.38
N ASN A 52 -10.72 4.94 -32.97
CA ASN A 52 -9.31 5.15 -33.22
C ASN A 52 -8.67 5.90 -32.03
N TYR A 53 -8.59 5.21 -30.90
CA TYR A 53 -8.16 5.80 -29.62
C TYR A 53 -6.69 6.24 -29.62
N ARG A 54 -5.81 5.55 -30.36
CA ARG A 54 -4.38 5.89 -30.43
C ARG A 54 -4.17 7.24 -31.09
N ASP A 55 -4.84 7.49 -32.21
CA ASP A 55 -4.72 8.76 -32.91
C ASP A 55 -5.49 9.87 -32.16
N ALA A 56 -6.62 9.54 -31.53
CA ALA A 56 -7.36 10.48 -30.68
C ALA A 56 -6.50 11.01 -29.52
N LEU A 57 -5.66 10.17 -28.90
CA LEU A 57 -4.76 10.57 -27.81
C LEU A 57 -3.80 11.68 -28.23
N ILE A 58 -3.27 11.63 -29.46
CA ILE A 58 -2.35 12.66 -29.98
C ILE A 58 -3.03 14.04 -29.91
N PHE A 59 -4.23 14.13 -30.45
CA PHE A 59 -5.00 15.39 -30.46
C PHE A 59 -5.47 15.83 -29.07
N TYR A 60 -5.79 14.91 -28.17
CA TYR A 60 -6.12 15.27 -26.78
C TYR A 60 -4.91 15.80 -26.01
N TYR A 61 -3.72 15.20 -26.16
CA TYR A 61 -2.49 15.72 -25.54
C TYR A 61 -2.08 17.07 -26.13
N GLU A 62 -2.19 17.24 -27.44
CA GLU A 62 -1.97 18.54 -28.10
C GLU A 62 -2.95 19.59 -27.57
N GLY A 63 -4.25 19.29 -27.51
CA GLY A 63 -5.25 20.19 -26.95
C GLY A 63 -4.99 20.55 -25.48
N MET A 64 -4.48 19.60 -24.68
CA MET A 64 -4.10 19.85 -23.29
C MET A 64 -2.91 20.81 -23.17
N SER A 65 -1.96 20.78 -24.11
CA SER A 65 -0.82 21.71 -24.14
C SER A 65 -1.21 23.14 -24.53
N MET A 66 -2.33 23.30 -25.25
CA MET A 66 -2.81 24.59 -25.75
C MET A 66 -3.78 25.30 -24.80
N THR A 67 -4.25 24.65 -23.74
CA THR A 67 -5.23 25.21 -22.81
C THR A 67 -4.62 25.47 -21.43
N SER A 68 -4.90 26.66 -20.90
CA SER A 68 -4.56 27.03 -19.51
C SER A 68 -5.74 26.88 -18.55
N SER A 69 -6.92 26.52 -19.05
CA SER A 69 -8.12 26.38 -18.22
C SER A 69 -8.14 25.03 -17.51
N GLU A 70 -8.18 25.05 -16.18
CA GLU A 70 -8.19 23.85 -15.34
C GLU A 70 -9.44 22.98 -15.55
N GLU A 71 -10.59 23.57 -15.86
CA GLU A 71 -11.82 22.82 -16.17
C GLU A 71 -11.68 22.04 -17.49
N VAL A 72 -11.10 22.66 -18.51
CA VAL A 72 -10.86 22.01 -19.81
C VAL A 72 -9.81 20.92 -19.65
N LYS A 73 -8.74 21.15 -18.88
CA LYS A 73 -7.73 20.13 -18.58
C LYS A 73 -8.32 18.93 -17.86
N ALA A 74 -9.18 19.14 -16.86
CA ALA A 74 -9.83 18.04 -16.13
C ALA A 74 -10.68 17.17 -17.07
N ARG A 75 -11.45 17.79 -17.98
CA ARG A 75 -12.22 17.07 -19.01
C ARG A 75 -11.32 16.32 -20.00
N LEU A 76 -10.18 16.90 -20.37
CA LEU A 76 -9.21 16.24 -21.25
C LEU A 76 -8.55 15.05 -20.57
N HIS A 77 -8.16 15.17 -19.30
CA HIS A 77 -7.68 14.03 -18.51
C HIS A 77 -8.71 12.90 -18.44
N PHE A 78 -10.00 13.23 -18.26
CA PHE A 78 -11.06 12.22 -18.31
C PHE A 78 -11.12 11.50 -19.68
N ARG A 79 -11.10 12.26 -20.80
CA ARG A 79 -11.12 11.69 -22.15
C ARG A 79 -9.88 10.85 -22.49
N ILE A 80 -8.71 11.32 -22.07
CA ILE A 80 -7.45 10.58 -22.19
C ILE A 80 -7.54 9.27 -21.39
N GLY A 81 -8.12 9.31 -20.19
CA GLY A 81 -8.43 8.11 -19.40
C GLY A 81 -9.30 7.10 -20.16
N GLU A 82 -10.39 7.55 -20.78
CA GLU A 82 -11.26 6.68 -21.59
C GLU A 82 -10.54 6.05 -22.78
N CYS A 83 -9.72 6.81 -23.50
CA CYS A 83 -8.89 6.29 -24.59
C CYS A 83 -7.89 5.23 -24.10
N LEU A 84 -7.21 5.51 -22.99
CA LEU A 84 -6.19 4.63 -22.41
C LEU A 84 -6.80 3.32 -21.89
N GLU A 85 -7.99 3.41 -21.28
CA GLU A 85 -8.79 2.26 -20.88
C GLU A 85 -9.14 1.39 -22.09
N ALA A 86 -9.61 2.00 -23.18
CA ALA A 86 -9.99 1.27 -24.40
C ALA A 86 -8.81 0.54 -25.07
N ILE A 87 -7.59 1.05 -24.96
CA ILE A 87 -6.37 0.38 -25.44
C ILE A 87 -5.69 -0.52 -24.40
N ARG A 88 -6.35 -0.79 -23.26
CA ARG A 88 -5.85 -1.63 -22.16
C ARG A 88 -4.52 -1.14 -21.58
N ARG A 89 -4.43 0.15 -21.34
CA ARG A 89 -3.32 0.80 -20.64
C ARG A 89 -3.84 1.34 -19.31
N PHE A 90 -4.26 0.41 -18.46
CA PHE A 90 -5.01 0.70 -17.23
C PHE A 90 -4.22 1.54 -16.23
N ASP A 91 -2.91 1.33 -16.06
CA ASP A 91 -2.10 2.15 -15.14
C ASP A 91 -2.08 3.63 -15.55
N PHE A 92 -1.92 3.88 -16.85
CA PHE A 92 -1.95 5.24 -17.41
C PHE A 92 -3.36 5.83 -17.40
N ALA A 93 -4.39 5.00 -17.60
CA ALA A 93 -5.79 5.43 -17.49
C ALA A 93 -6.10 5.84 -16.05
N THR A 94 -5.69 5.05 -15.06
CA THR A 94 -5.79 5.36 -13.64
C THR A 94 -5.17 6.73 -13.35
N TYR A 95 -3.92 6.95 -13.73
CA TYR A 95 -3.26 8.25 -13.54
C TYR A 95 -4.08 9.44 -14.08
N ASN A 96 -4.65 9.30 -15.29
CA ASN A 96 -5.42 10.37 -15.90
C ASN A 96 -6.78 10.56 -15.23
N TYR A 97 -7.46 9.49 -14.82
CA TYR A 97 -8.69 9.62 -14.03
C TYR A 97 -8.42 10.26 -12.66
N LYS A 98 -7.29 9.96 -12.00
CA LYS A 98 -6.87 10.65 -10.76
C LYS A 98 -6.74 12.16 -10.98
N LYS A 99 -6.05 12.56 -12.07
CA LYS A 99 -5.90 13.98 -12.45
C LYS A 99 -7.23 14.65 -12.82
N ALA A 100 -8.13 13.90 -13.45
CA ALA A 100 -9.44 14.40 -13.80
C ALA A 100 -10.28 14.69 -12.55
N VAL A 101 -10.31 13.77 -11.58
CA VAL A 101 -11.05 13.92 -10.31
C VAL A 101 -10.48 15.04 -9.42
N GLN A 102 -9.15 15.21 -9.42
CA GLN A 102 -8.50 16.34 -8.73
C GLN A 102 -8.83 17.70 -9.35
N GLY A 103 -9.31 17.73 -10.59
CA GLY A 103 -9.67 18.95 -11.31
C GLY A 103 -11.15 19.32 -11.18
N LYS A 104 -11.54 20.40 -11.87
CA LYS A 104 -12.95 20.84 -11.92
C LYS A 104 -13.72 20.05 -12.98
N LEU A 105 -14.36 18.96 -12.57
CA LEU A 105 -15.26 18.17 -13.41
C LEU A 105 -16.74 18.47 -13.10
N PRO A 106 -17.63 18.40 -14.10
CA PRO A 106 -19.06 18.25 -13.86
C PRO A 106 -19.36 17.02 -13.01
N GLU A 107 -20.34 17.11 -12.11
CA GLU A 107 -20.68 16.05 -11.14
C GLU A 107 -20.89 14.67 -11.78
N LEU A 108 -21.59 14.61 -12.91
CA LEU A 108 -21.80 13.38 -13.68
C LEU A 108 -20.50 12.74 -14.21
N LEU A 109 -19.52 13.54 -14.58
CA LEU A 109 -18.22 13.04 -15.04
C LEU A 109 -17.33 12.67 -13.86
N ALA A 110 -17.41 13.40 -12.75
CA ALA A 110 -16.70 13.09 -11.53
C ALA A 110 -17.14 11.73 -10.96
N SER A 111 -18.46 11.49 -10.82
CA SER A 111 -18.98 10.20 -10.35
C SER A 111 -18.57 9.03 -11.25
N ARG A 112 -18.61 9.24 -12.58
CA ARG A 112 -18.14 8.25 -13.55
C ARG A 112 -16.64 7.98 -13.42
N ALA A 113 -15.82 9.01 -13.21
CA ALA A 113 -14.38 8.86 -13.02
C ALA A 113 -14.04 8.11 -11.73
N ILE A 114 -14.79 8.35 -10.64
CA ILE A 114 -14.66 7.62 -9.37
C ILE A 114 -14.95 6.14 -9.56
N MET A 115 -16.10 5.81 -10.17
CA MET A 115 -16.46 4.41 -10.49
C MET A 115 -15.39 3.74 -11.37
N LYS A 116 -14.79 4.47 -12.31
CA LYS A 116 -13.67 3.96 -13.10
C LYS A 116 -12.44 3.67 -12.23
N LEU A 117 -12.06 4.58 -11.33
CA LEU A 117 -10.95 4.38 -10.41
C LEU A 117 -11.14 3.20 -9.44
N GLU A 118 -12.37 2.83 -9.11
CA GLU A 118 -12.68 1.62 -8.31
C GLU A 118 -12.33 0.34 -9.07
N HIS A 119 -12.74 0.24 -10.33
CA HIS A 119 -12.65 -1.01 -11.09
C HIS A 119 -11.35 -1.17 -11.89
N LEU A 120 -10.68 -0.07 -12.25
CA LEU A 120 -9.49 -0.11 -13.09
C LEU A 120 -8.33 -0.93 -12.50
N PRO A 121 -8.04 -0.89 -11.18
CA PRO A 121 -6.96 -1.68 -10.60
C PRO A 121 -7.15 -3.19 -10.78
N GLU A 122 -8.38 -3.70 -10.65
CA GLU A 122 -8.71 -5.11 -10.94
C GLU A 122 -8.49 -5.44 -12.42
N LEU A 123 -8.90 -4.55 -13.32
CA LEU A 123 -8.68 -4.72 -14.77
C LEU A 123 -7.20 -4.67 -15.14
N ALA A 124 -6.42 -3.80 -14.49
CA ALA A 124 -4.97 -3.71 -14.67
C ALA A 124 -4.28 -5.01 -14.26
N GLN A 125 -4.63 -5.52 -13.08
CA GLN A 125 -4.10 -6.77 -12.56
C GLN A 125 -4.45 -7.97 -13.43
N THR A 126 -5.69 -8.08 -13.91
CA THR A 126 -6.12 -9.18 -14.78
C THR A 126 -5.41 -9.16 -16.14
N GLU A 127 -5.21 -7.99 -16.74
CA GLU A 127 -4.47 -7.85 -17.99
C GLU A 127 -2.97 -8.13 -17.80
N GLU A 128 -2.37 -7.66 -16.71
CA GLU A 128 -0.97 -7.97 -16.39
C GLU A 128 -0.76 -9.46 -16.15
N ALA A 129 -1.63 -10.10 -15.36
CA ALA A 129 -1.60 -11.53 -15.13
C ALA A 129 -1.69 -12.30 -16.46
N THR A 130 -2.61 -11.92 -17.33
CA THR A 130 -2.79 -12.52 -18.65
C THR A 130 -1.57 -12.31 -19.56
N ARG A 131 -0.94 -11.13 -19.51
CA ARG A 131 0.28 -10.81 -20.26
C ARG A 131 1.44 -11.69 -19.82
N LEU A 132 1.66 -11.83 -18.52
CA LEU A 132 2.71 -12.67 -17.94
C LEU A 132 2.49 -14.13 -18.29
N PHE A 133 1.25 -14.62 -18.15
CA PHE A 133 0.90 -15.99 -18.52
C PHE A 133 1.16 -16.29 -20.00
N LYS A 134 0.71 -15.43 -20.92
CA LYS A 134 1.00 -15.58 -22.35
C LYS A 134 2.50 -15.60 -22.64
N ARG A 135 3.26 -14.71 -21.98
CA ARG A 135 4.71 -14.67 -22.11
C ARG A 135 5.38 -15.95 -21.59
N ALA A 136 4.94 -16.47 -20.44
CA ALA A 136 5.40 -17.73 -19.90
C ALA A 136 5.14 -18.89 -20.87
N MET A 137 3.94 -18.96 -21.47
CA MET A 137 3.60 -19.97 -22.47
C MET A 137 4.44 -19.84 -23.74
N ASP A 138 4.72 -18.63 -24.21
CA ASP A 138 5.60 -18.40 -25.36
C ASP A 138 7.05 -18.82 -25.07
N LEU A 139 7.55 -18.54 -23.86
CA LEU A 139 8.88 -18.98 -23.40
C LEU A 139 8.95 -20.50 -23.30
N TYR A 140 7.91 -21.12 -22.77
CA TYR A 140 7.81 -22.58 -22.67
C TYR A 140 7.79 -23.24 -24.05
N ARG A 141 7.03 -22.71 -25.02
CA ARG A 141 7.06 -23.18 -26.42
C ARG A 141 8.45 -23.08 -27.04
N ARG A 142 9.26 -22.09 -26.63
CA ARG A 142 10.66 -21.93 -27.03
C ARG A 142 11.65 -22.78 -26.22
N ARG A 143 11.15 -23.67 -25.35
CA ARG A 143 11.92 -24.53 -24.42
C ARG A 143 12.76 -23.79 -23.39
N ASN A 144 12.42 -22.52 -23.11
CA ASN A 144 13.06 -21.76 -22.04
C ASN A 144 12.25 -21.92 -20.74
N ILE A 145 12.45 -23.05 -20.05
CA ILE A 145 11.70 -23.40 -18.84
C ILE A 145 12.06 -22.47 -17.68
N ARG A 146 13.34 -22.07 -17.55
CA ARG A 146 13.81 -21.22 -16.45
C ARG A 146 13.03 -19.91 -16.37
N ASP A 147 12.99 -19.17 -17.46
CA ASP A 147 12.31 -17.86 -17.50
C ASP A 147 10.79 -18.02 -17.52
N ALA A 148 10.27 -19.13 -18.05
CA ALA A 148 8.85 -19.42 -18.04
C ALA A 148 8.31 -19.62 -16.62
N ILE A 149 9.07 -20.25 -15.72
CA ILE A 149 8.66 -20.48 -14.32
C ILE A 149 8.38 -19.15 -13.60
N ASP A 150 9.27 -18.17 -13.75
CA ASP A 150 9.16 -16.91 -13.03
C ASP A 150 7.94 -16.10 -13.51
N ASP A 151 7.76 -15.95 -14.83
CA ASP A 151 6.59 -15.28 -15.41
C ASP A 151 5.29 -16.04 -15.08
N TYR A 152 5.32 -17.37 -15.05
CA TYR A 152 4.16 -18.20 -14.71
C TYR A 152 3.74 -18.04 -13.25
N LEU A 153 4.67 -18.20 -12.30
CA LEU A 153 4.38 -18.02 -10.88
C LEU A 153 3.93 -16.60 -10.56
N ALA A 154 4.51 -15.57 -11.22
CA ALA A 154 4.06 -14.20 -11.09
C ALA A 154 2.61 -14.02 -11.58
N SER A 155 2.24 -14.63 -12.71
CA SER A 155 0.87 -14.58 -13.22
C SER A 155 -0.14 -15.22 -12.26
N LEU A 156 0.21 -16.34 -11.62
CA LEU A 156 -0.66 -17.05 -10.68
C LEU A 156 -0.84 -16.31 -9.35
N ARG A 157 0.18 -15.56 -8.90
CA ARG A 157 0.07 -14.68 -7.74
C ARG A 157 -0.94 -13.55 -7.96
N LEU A 158 -1.02 -13.06 -9.19
CA LEU A 158 -1.98 -12.02 -9.57
C LEU A 158 -3.37 -12.60 -9.87
N MET A 159 -3.45 -13.72 -10.57
CA MET A 159 -4.73 -14.34 -10.95
C MET A 159 -4.63 -15.87 -10.96
N PRO A 160 -4.99 -16.54 -9.84
CA PRO A 160 -4.89 -18.00 -9.73
C PRO A 160 -5.77 -18.77 -10.71
N THR A 161 -6.86 -18.18 -11.18
CA THR A 161 -7.80 -18.80 -12.13
C THR A 161 -7.16 -19.14 -13.47
N LEU A 162 -6.01 -18.55 -13.80
CA LEU A 162 -5.22 -18.88 -14.99
C LEU A 162 -4.68 -20.31 -14.97
N MET A 163 -4.46 -20.91 -13.79
CA MET A 163 -4.01 -22.29 -13.67
C MET A 163 -5.01 -23.26 -14.31
N ALA A 164 -6.31 -22.99 -14.19
CA ALA A 164 -7.34 -23.84 -14.80
C ALA A 164 -7.36 -23.76 -16.34
N GLN A 165 -6.69 -22.77 -16.93
CA GLN A 165 -6.53 -22.63 -18.38
C GLN A 165 -5.24 -23.28 -18.89
N ASP A 166 -4.36 -23.75 -18.00
CA ASP A 166 -3.09 -24.36 -18.37
C ASP A 166 -3.26 -25.87 -18.64
N GLU A 167 -3.17 -26.24 -19.92
CA GLU A 167 -3.11 -27.64 -20.39
C GLU A 167 -1.71 -28.01 -20.91
N SER A 168 -0.70 -27.15 -20.69
CA SER A 168 0.61 -27.25 -21.35
C SER A 168 1.56 -28.28 -20.73
N GLY A 169 1.28 -28.73 -19.51
CA GLY A 169 2.17 -29.57 -18.72
C GLY A 169 3.40 -28.84 -18.17
N LEU A 170 3.38 -27.49 -18.16
CA LEU A 170 4.49 -26.67 -17.67
C LEU A 170 4.85 -27.00 -16.23
N ILE A 171 3.86 -27.24 -15.36
CA ILE A 171 4.09 -27.53 -13.94
C ILE A 171 4.92 -28.82 -13.80
N GLU A 172 4.58 -29.89 -14.54
CA GLU A 172 5.27 -31.17 -14.49
C GLU A 172 6.74 -31.03 -14.91
N ASP A 173 6.98 -30.32 -16.01
CA ASP A 173 8.32 -30.13 -16.54
C ASP A 173 9.14 -29.13 -15.71
N ALA A 174 8.50 -28.11 -15.14
CA ALA A 174 9.12 -27.20 -14.19
C ALA A 174 9.56 -27.92 -12.90
N VAL A 175 8.72 -28.81 -12.35
CA VAL A 175 9.09 -29.62 -11.18
C VAL A 175 10.27 -30.53 -11.50
N LYS A 176 10.25 -31.23 -12.64
CA LYS A 176 11.41 -32.05 -13.08
C LYS A 176 12.65 -31.20 -13.21
N TYR A 177 12.57 -30.07 -13.91
CA TYR A 177 13.68 -29.16 -14.13
C TYR A 177 14.29 -28.68 -12.81
N LEU A 178 13.47 -28.16 -11.89
CA LEU A 178 13.95 -27.67 -10.60
C LEU A 178 14.49 -28.80 -9.71
N THR A 179 13.96 -30.03 -9.80
CA THR A 179 14.45 -31.17 -9.00
C THR A 179 15.89 -31.55 -9.37
N PHE A 180 16.24 -31.46 -10.65
CA PHE A 180 17.58 -31.82 -11.14
C PHE A 180 18.53 -30.62 -11.30
N LEU A 181 18.02 -29.39 -11.20
CA LEU A 181 18.83 -28.19 -11.25
C LEU A 181 19.65 -28.04 -9.96
N SER A 182 20.97 -28.04 -10.09
CA SER A 182 21.88 -27.64 -9.00
C SER A 182 22.20 -26.15 -9.13
N GLU A 183 21.88 -25.34 -8.13
CA GLU A 183 22.29 -23.93 -8.07
C GLU A 183 23.40 -23.69 -7.04
N SER A 184 23.94 -22.47 -7.01
CA SER A 184 24.88 -22.05 -5.98
C SER A 184 24.18 -21.95 -4.62
N LYS A 185 24.94 -22.07 -3.52
CA LYS A 185 24.39 -21.99 -2.15
C LYS A 185 23.51 -20.77 -1.89
N GLU A 186 23.78 -19.65 -2.55
CA GLU A 186 23.02 -18.40 -2.41
C GLU A 186 21.66 -18.44 -3.12
N ARG A 187 21.53 -19.21 -4.21
CA ARG A 187 20.28 -19.27 -5.00
C ARG A 187 19.49 -20.55 -4.77
N GLU A 188 20.11 -21.55 -4.15
CA GLU A 188 19.48 -22.80 -3.78
C GLU A 188 18.20 -22.63 -2.94
N PRO A 189 18.11 -21.68 -1.97
CA PRO A 189 16.86 -21.41 -1.25
C PRO A 189 15.73 -20.92 -2.16
N ASP A 190 16.02 -20.04 -3.12
CA ASP A 190 15.04 -19.54 -4.09
C ASP A 190 14.54 -20.67 -5.02
N ARG A 191 15.46 -21.51 -5.50
CA ARG A 191 15.13 -22.71 -6.28
C ARG A 191 14.20 -23.65 -5.49
N LEU A 192 14.55 -23.95 -4.24
CA LEU A 192 13.76 -24.83 -3.37
C LEU A 192 12.37 -24.24 -3.08
N LEU A 193 12.27 -22.93 -2.87
CA LEU A 193 10.99 -22.26 -2.63
C LEU A 193 10.08 -22.31 -3.86
N LYS A 194 10.64 -22.11 -5.05
CA LYS A 194 9.92 -22.28 -6.33
C LYS A 194 9.47 -23.72 -6.53
N LEU A 195 10.35 -24.70 -6.25
CA LEU A 195 10.03 -26.12 -6.31
C LEU A 195 8.88 -26.48 -5.35
N ALA A 196 8.96 -26.06 -4.09
CA ALA A 196 7.91 -26.28 -3.10
C ALA A 196 6.55 -25.71 -3.56
N THR A 197 6.57 -24.50 -4.13
CA THR A 197 5.35 -23.84 -4.64
C THR A 197 4.76 -24.60 -5.83
N LEU A 198 5.58 -25.11 -6.75
CA LEU A 198 5.11 -25.92 -7.89
C LEU A 198 4.65 -27.32 -7.48
N LEU A 199 5.25 -27.93 -6.45
CA LEU A 199 4.79 -29.18 -5.85
C LEU A 199 3.41 -29.01 -5.22
N GLU A 200 3.19 -27.91 -4.50
CA GLU A 200 1.88 -27.55 -3.95
C GLU A 200 0.84 -27.36 -5.06
N LEU A 201 1.18 -26.61 -6.12
CA LEU A 201 0.32 -26.40 -7.29
C LEU A 201 -0.08 -27.71 -7.99
N ARG A 202 0.83 -28.68 -8.06
CA ARG A 202 0.55 -30.01 -8.60
C ARG A 202 -0.32 -30.87 -7.69
N GLY A 203 -0.45 -30.52 -6.42
CA GLY A 203 -1.16 -31.30 -5.39
C GLY A 203 -0.26 -32.20 -4.54
N ASP A 204 1.06 -32.19 -4.74
CA ASP A 204 2.03 -32.94 -3.94
C ASP A 204 2.40 -32.17 -2.65
N VAL A 205 1.41 -31.96 -1.80
CA VAL A 205 1.53 -31.14 -0.58
C VAL A 205 2.58 -31.68 0.38
N GLU A 206 2.69 -33.00 0.54
CA GLU A 206 3.65 -33.64 1.44
C GLU A 206 5.10 -33.32 1.05
N LYS A 207 5.43 -33.48 -0.24
CA LYS A 207 6.75 -33.14 -0.77
C LYS A 207 7.02 -31.64 -0.71
N SER A 208 6.00 -30.81 -0.88
CA SER A 208 6.11 -29.36 -0.70
C SER A 208 6.53 -29.03 0.73
N ILE A 209 5.84 -29.61 1.73
CA ILE A 209 6.16 -29.42 3.16
C ILE A 209 7.59 -29.87 3.47
N GLU A 210 8.00 -31.05 3.00
CA GLU A 210 9.38 -31.55 3.17
C GLU A 210 10.41 -30.57 2.57
N THR A 211 10.12 -30.04 1.38
CA THR A 211 10.98 -29.07 0.70
C THR A 211 11.06 -27.75 1.48
N LEU A 212 9.95 -27.28 2.05
CA LEU A 212 9.94 -26.06 2.89
C LEU A 212 10.72 -26.27 4.20
N GLN A 213 10.56 -27.42 4.86
CA GLN A 213 11.35 -27.79 6.04
C GLN A 213 12.84 -27.87 5.73
N GLN A 214 13.21 -28.34 4.54
CA GLN A 214 14.61 -28.33 4.09
C GLN A 214 15.18 -26.91 4.02
N ILE A 215 14.40 -25.93 3.54
CA ILE A 215 14.83 -24.53 3.47
C ILE A 215 15.11 -23.99 4.88
N THR A 216 14.19 -24.22 5.83
CA THR A 216 14.30 -23.67 7.18
C THR A 216 15.43 -24.32 7.99
N ILE A 217 15.70 -25.61 7.77
CA ILE A 217 16.79 -26.34 8.45
C ILE A 217 18.17 -26.01 7.86
N ILE A 218 18.29 -25.98 6.53
CA ILE A 218 19.60 -25.86 5.84
C ILE A 218 19.98 -24.39 5.62
N TYR A 219 19.00 -23.51 5.44
CA TYR A 219 19.21 -22.09 5.10
C TYR A 219 18.44 -21.14 6.04
N PRO A 220 18.62 -21.24 7.37
CA PRO A 220 17.79 -20.52 8.35
C PRO A 220 17.91 -18.98 8.26
N GLU A 221 19.03 -18.45 7.78
CA GLU A 221 19.27 -17.00 7.68
C GLU A 221 18.77 -16.39 6.35
N SER A 222 18.18 -17.19 5.45
CA SER A 222 17.70 -16.70 4.15
C SER A 222 16.32 -16.02 4.26
N ASP A 223 16.06 -15.01 3.42
CA ASP A 223 14.72 -14.41 3.30
C ASP A 223 13.65 -15.45 2.90
N GLN A 224 14.07 -16.49 2.17
CA GLN A 224 13.25 -17.62 1.77
C GLN A 224 12.87 -18.53 2.94
N ALA A 225 13.71 -18.65 3.98
CA ALA A 225 13.35 -19.39 5.19
C ALA A 225 12.18 -18.73 5.92
N ARG A 226 12.16 -17.40 6.02
CA ARG A 226 11.00 -16.68 6.58
C ARG A 226 9.71 -16.94 5.79
N GLN A 227 9.78 -16.91 4.46
CA GLN A 227 8.64 -17.23 3.60
C GLN A 227 8.22 -18.72 3.73
N ALA A 228 9.19 -19.62 3.94
CA ALA A 228 8.92 -21.03 4.14
C ALA A 228 8.24 -21.28 5.50
N ASP A 229 8.67 -20.62 6.57
CA ASP A 229 8.02 -20.69 7.88
C ASP A 229 6.59 -20.17 7.82
N GLU A 230 6.36 -19.00 7.19
CA GLU A 230 5.01 -18.45 6.98
C GLU A 230 4.11 -19.46 6.24
N LYS A 231 4.62 -20.13 5.20
CA LYS A 231 3.88 -21.18 4.48
C LYS A 231 3.65 -22.44 5.31
N LEU A 232 4.62 -22.87 6.11
CA LEU A 232 4.49 -24.02 6.99
C LEU A 232 3.42 -23.78 8.07
N GLU A 233 3.38 -22.59 8.65
CA GLU A 233 2.31 -22.18 9.57
C GLU A 233 0.94 -22.23 8.88
N LEU A 234 0.83 -21.73 7.64
CA LEU A 234 -0.40 -21.83 6.87
C LEU A 234 -0.82 -23.30 6.63
N PHE A 235 0.12 -24.21 6.36
CA PHE A 235 -0.18 -25.65 6.23
C PHE A 235 -0.67 -26.28 7.54
N THR A 236 -0.23 -25.80 8.70
CA THR A 236 -0.75 -26.27 9.99
C THR A 236 -2.18 -25.81 10.26
N GLN A 237 -2.55 -24.62 9.75
CA GLN A 237 -3.87 -24.03 9.95
C GLN A 237 -4.87 -24.43 8.86
N ARG A 238 -4.41 -24.64 7.62
CA ARG A 238 -5.19 -24.93 6.41
C ARG A 238 -4.50 -26.04 5.62
N ARG A 239 -5.25 -26.92 4.94
CA ARG A 239 -4.66 -28.00 4.10
C ARG A 239 -3.92 -27.50 2.84
N THR A 240 -3.94 -26.20 2.55
CA THR A 240 -3.25 -25.55 1.42
C THR A 240 -2.74 -24.18 1.87
N ALA A 241 -1.50 -23.85 1.52
CA ALA A 241 -0.85 -22.57 1.84
C ALA A 241 -0.92 -21.57 0.68
N TYR A 242 -1.82 -21.81 -0.29
CA TYR A 242 -1.98 -20.98 -1.47
C TYR A 242 -2.12 -19.51 -1.07
N VAL A 243 -1.10 -18.73 -1.44
CA VAL A 243 -0.99 -17.31 -1.12
C VAL A 243 -2.27 -16.62 -1.62
N GLU A 244 -2.91 -15.84 -0.75
CA GLU A 244 -4.09 -15.07 -1.14
C GLU A 244 -3.74 -14.22 -2.38
N PRO A 245 -4.63 -14.13 -3.38
CA PRO A 245 -4.39 -13.29 -4.55
C PRO A 245 -4.01 -11.90 -4.08
N VAL A 246 -2.96 -11.32 -4.68
CA VAL A 246 -2.56 -9.95 -4.36
C VAL A 246 -3.78 -9.06 -4.61
N LYS A 247 -4.26 -8.36 -3.58
CA LYS A 247 -5.37 -7.42 -3.78
C LYS A 247 -4.84 -6.21 -4.53
N PRO A 248 -5.55 -5.72 -5.57
CA PRO A 248 -5.11 -4.54 -6.27
C PRO A 248 -5.15 -3.34 -5.32
N ALA A 249 -4.15 -2.46 -5.42
CA ALA A 249 -4.13 -1.24 -4.64
C ALA A 249 -5.32 -0.34 -5.03
N SER A 250 -6.05 0.17 -4.04
CA SER A 250 -7.16 1.09 -4.28
C SER A 250 -6.64 2.41 -4.83
N ALA A 251 -6.89 2.67 -6.10
CA ALA A 251 -6.50 3.92 -6.74
C ALA A 251 -7.26 5.14 -6.18
N LEU A 252 -8.43 4.93 -5.58
CA LEU A 252 -9.19 6.00 -4.92
C LEU A 252 -8.53 6.48 -3.64
N ASN A 253 -7.90 5.57 -2.89
CA ASN A 253 -7.21 5.92 -1.64
C ASN A 253 -6.06 6.91 -1.89
N GLU A 254 -5.50 6.92 -3.11
CA GLU A 254 -4.48 7.89 -3.52
C GLU A 254 -5.04 9.24 -3.99
N VAL A 255 -6.31 9.30 -4.39
CA VAL A 255 -6.97 10.54 -4.88
C VAL A 255 -7.62 11.30 -3.75
N TYR A 256 -8.37 10.58 -2.93
CA TYR A 256 -9.05 11.17 -1.78
C TYR A 256 -8.18 11.20 -0.54
N GLY A 257 -7.03 10.51 -0.56
CA GLY A 257 -6.30 10.20 0.65
C GLY A 257 -7.17 9.34 1.57
N GLU A 258 -6.58 8.39 2.28
CA GLU A 258 -7.07 8.23 3.64
C GLU A 258 -6.52 9.41 4.45
N GLU A 259 -7.09 10.60 4.28
CA GLU A 259 -6.84 11.73 5.20
C GLU A 259 -7.66 11.56 6.48
N THR A 260 -7.60 10.36 7.08
CA THR A 260 -7.58 10.25 8.53
C THR A 260 -6.13 10.08 8.90
N THR A 261 -5.47 11.19 9.22
CA THR A 261 -4.12 11.19 9.79
C THR A 261 -4.19 10.62 11.20
N LEU A 262 -4.36 9.30 11.27
CA LEU A 262 -4.33 8.49 12.47
C LEU A 262 -2.90 8.54 13.02
N LEU A 263 -2.70 9.41 13.99
CA LEU A 263 -1.42 9.55 14.68
C LEU A 263 -1.20 8.36 15.62
N PHE A 264 -2.28 7.78 16.14
CA PHE A 264 -2.21 6.70 17.10
C PHE A 264 -3.51 5.90 17.19
N ASN A 265 -3.42 4.57 17.30
CA ASN A 265 -4.57 3.70 17.57
C ASN A 265 -4.13 2.42 18.27
N GLU A 266 -4.27 2.37 19.59
CA GLU A 266 -3.95 1.18 20.39
C GLU A 266 -5.05 0.90 21.41
N ALA A 267 -5.17 -0.38 21.75
CA ALA A 267 -6.01 -0.87 22.83
C ALA A 267 -5.15 -1.06 24.09
N PHE A 268 -5.65 -0.64 25.24
CA PHE A 268 -5.02 -0.83 26.54
C PHE A 268 -5.98 -1.54 27.48
N ASP A 269 -5.49 -2.58 28.14
CA ASP A 269 -6.24 -3.31 29.18
C ASP A 269 -5.55 -3.14 30.54
N PHE A 270 -6.29 -2.59 31.50
CA PHE A 270 -5.86 -2.41 32.88
C PHE A 270 -6.52 -3.47 33.75
N ARG A 271 -5.74 -4.47 34.14
CA ARG A 271 -6.13 -5.50 35.13
C ARG A 271 -5.54 -5.25 36.53
N ASN A 272 -4.51 -4.43 36.61
CA ASN A 272 -3.79 -4.09 37.83
C ASN A 272 -3.62 -2.57 37.91
N ALA A 273 -3.31 -2.04 39.09
CA ALA A 273 -2.89 -0.65 39.23
C ALA A 273 -1.60 -0.38 38.44
N GLY A 274 -1.51 0.76 37.75
CA GLY A 274 -0.40 1.08 36.85
C GLY A 274 -0.62 2.35 36.05
N THR A 275 0.44 2.85 35.42
CA THR A 275 0.40 4.07 34.61
C THR A 275 1.01 3.80 33.24
N ILE A 276 0.31 4.19 32.18
CA ILE A 276 0.80 4.19 30.80
C ILE A 276 0.82 5.65 30.36
N SER A 277 2.01 6.16 30.04
CA SER A 277 2.18 7.51 29.51
C SER A 277 3.00 7.43 28.23
N ARG A 278 2.56 8.12 27.18
CA ARG A 278 3.31 8.23 25.92
C ARG A 278 3.26 9.66 25.42
N GLN A 279 4.40 10.10 24.90
CA GLN A 279 4.56 11.37 24.21
C GLN A 279 4.87 11.08 22.74
N LEU A 280 4.05 11.63 21.86
CA LEU A 280 4.14 11.55 20.41
C LEU A 280 4.51 12.93 19.86
N GLU A 281 4.82 12.99 18.57
CA GLU A 281 5.06 14.25 17.87
C GLU A 281 3.75 15.05 17.80
N ASN A 282 3.63 16.08 18.65
CA ASN A 282 2.45 16.97 18.82
C ASN A 282 1.22 16.36 19.51
N ALA A 283 1.36 15.23 20.22
CA ALA A 283 0.30 14.66 21.03
C ALA A 283 0.86 13.96 22.28
N ALA A 284 0.12 13.96 23.38
CA ALA A 284 0.49 13.19 24.57
C ALA A 284 -0.75 12.66 25.28
N PHE A 285 -0.60 11.51 25.93
CA PHE A 285 -1.65 10.96 26.78
C PHE A 285 -1.07 10.21 27.98
N THR A 286 -1.84 10.17 29.06
CA THR A 286 -1.56 9.36 30.24
C THR A 286 -2.82 8.65 30.69
N LEU A 287 -2.75 7.33 30.80
CA LEU A 287 -3.78 6.48 31.38
C LEU A 287 -3.25 5.94 32.71
N ARG A 288 -4.03 6.07 33.78
CA ARG A 288 -3.56 5.75 35.12
C ARG A 288 -4.65 5.04 35.92
N ALA A 289 -4.29 3.90 36.51
CA ALA A 289 -5.10 3.13 37.44
C ALA A 289 -4.41 3.16 38.82
N ILE A 290 -5.08 3.67 39.86
CA ILE A 290 -4.52 3.81 41.21
C ILE A 290 -5.47 3.35 42.32
N ASN A 291 -4.84 3.07 43.46
CA ASN A 291 -5.50 2.87 44.75
C ASN A 291 -5.14 4.06 45.64
N GLU A 292 -6.16 4.69 46.22
CA GLU A 292 -5.97 5.76 47.20
C GLU A 292 -5.87 5.18 48.61
N ARG A 293 -6.58 4.08 48.87
CA ARG A 293 -6.60 3.40 50.16
C ARG A 293 -5.57 2.28 50.24
N PRO A 294 -4.88 2.11 51.38
CA PRO A 294 -4.02 0.95 51.62
C PRO A 294 -4.87 -0.31 51.83
N GLY A 295 -4.31 -1.49 51.49
CA GLY A 295 -4.98 -2.78 51.72
C GLY A 295 -5.83 -3.30 50.56
N ILE A 296 -5.76 -2.67 49.40
CA ILE A 296 -6.45 -3.11 48.18
C ILE A 296 -5.58 -4.13 47.43
N PRO A 297 -6.16 -5.24 46.95
CA PRO A 297 -5.43 -6.22 46.16
C PRO A 297 -4.76 -5.60 44.93
N PRO A 298 -3.55 -6.05 44.55
CA PRO A 298 -2.80 -5.48 43.43
C PRO A 298 -3.46 -5.69 42.05
N ASP A 299 -4.39 -6.64 41.96
CA ASP A 299 -5.21 -6.95 40.78
C ASP A 299 -6.50 -6.13 40.71
N ARG A 300 -6.64 -5.10 41.55
CA ARG A 300 -7.83 -4.23 41.62
C ARG A 300 -7.42 -2.78 41.79
N PHE A 301 -8.26 -1.87 41.32
CA PHE A 301 -8.03 -0.44 41.48
C PHE A 301 -9.30 0.38 41.77
N GLU A 302 -9.15 1.46 42.53
CA GLU A 302 -10.25 2.36 42.91
C GLU A 302 -10.53 3.42 41.86
N VAL A 303 -9.47 3.97 41.28
CA VAL A 303 -9.55 5.18 40.46
C VAL A 303 -8.88 4.94 39.12
N PHE A 304 -9.55 5.34 38.06
CA PHE A 304 -9.01 5.37 36.70
C PHE A 304 -9.03 6.80 36.18
N SER A 305 -7.90 7.29 35.71
CA SER A 305 -7.78 8.63 35.15
C SER A 305 -7.17 8.62 33.76
N ILE A 306 -7.65 9.51 32.90
CA ILE A 306 -7.21 9.70 31.52
C ILE A 306 -6.86 11.17 31.33
N THR A 307 -5.60 11.46 31.05
CA THR A 307 -5.11 12.79 30.68
C THR A 307 -4.81 12.80 29.19
N LEU A 308 -5.43 13.71 28.45
CA LEU A 308 -5.24 13.88 27.00
C LEU A 308 -4.71 15.28 26.71
N GLY A 309 -3.70 15.40 25.83
CA GLY A 309 -3.13 16.67 25.40
C GLY A 309 -1.72 16.95 25.92
N GLN A 310 -1.12 18.06 25.48
CA GLN A 310 0.25 18.46 25.81
C GLN A 310 0.29 19.91 26.32
N GLY A 311 1.12 20.18 27.33
CA GLY A 311 1.37 21.55 27.81
C GLY A 311 0.14 22.17 28.49
N SER A 312 -0.28 23.36 28.03
CA SER A 312 -1.43 24.10 28.59
C SER A 312 -2.79 23.52 28.18
N ASP A 313 -2.84 22.69 27.13
CA ASP A 313 -4.08 22.23 26.50
C ASP A 313 -4.37 20.78 26.89
N GLN A 314 -4.25 20.49 28.19
CA GLN A 314 -4.51 19.17 28.78
C GLN A 314 -5.91 19.08 29.36
N ARG A 315 -6.53 17.92 29.22
CA ARG A 315 -7.80 17.60 29.86
C ARG A 315 -7.71 16.29 30.62
N ASP A 316 -8.09 16.36 31.89
CA ASP A 316 -8.16 15.21 32.78
C ASP A 316 -9.60 14.71 32.91
N PHE A 317 -9.75 13.40 32.77
CA PHE A 317 -10.95 12.66 33.08
C PHE A 317 -10.65 11.72 34.25
N LEU A 318 -11.46 11.80 35.30
CA LEU A 318 -11.31 11.01 36.51
C LEU A 318 -12.56 10.16 36.71
N PHE A 319 -12.36 8.88 36.95
CA PHE A 319 -13.43 7.91 37.18
C PHE A 319 -13.16 7.14 38.46
N THR A 320 -14.13 7.12 39.36
CA THR A 320 -14.08 6.34 40.59
C THR A 320 -14.92 5.07 40.45
N ALA A 321 -14.48 3.97 41.07
CA ALA A 321 -15.22 2.72 41.04
C ALA A 321 -16.57 2.81 41.76
N GLU A 322 -16.74 3.73 42.70
CA GLU A 322 -18.00 3.99 43.40
C GLU A 322 -19.04 4.66 42.48
N GLU A 323 -18.62 5.61 41.63
CA GLU A 323 -19.50 6.31 40.69
C GLU A 323 -19.71 5.55 39.38
N GLY A 324 -18.73 4.73 38.99
CA GLY A 324 -18.76 4.00 37.71
C GLY A 324 -18.40 4.86 36.50
N ILE A 325 -18.49 4.27 35.32
CA ILE A 325 -18.18 4.92 34.04
C ILE A 325 -19.40 4.81 33.14
N ASP A 326 -20.20 5.88 33.11
CA ASP A 326 -21.43 5.92 32.30
C ASP A 326 -21.16 6.29 30.84
N GLN A 327 -20.01 6.88 30.56
CA GLN A 327 -19.64 7.36 29.23
C GLN A 327 -18.88 6.28 28.46
N LYS A 328 -19.49 5.74 27.40
CA LYS A 328 -18.84 4.74 26.54
C LYS A 328 -17.71 5.32 25.70
N ASN A 329 -17.83 6.59 25.31
CA ASN A 329 -16.87 7.27 24.47
C ASN A 329 -16.54 8.66 25.05
N LEU A 330 -15.27 9.02 25.05
CA LEU A 330 -14.79 10.38 25.33
C LEU A 330 -14.17 10.94 24.05
N SER A 331 -14.42 12.22 23.78
CA SER A 331 -13.75 12.94 22.70
C SER A 331 -13.22 14.27 23.21
N PHE A 332 -11.96 14.57 22.89
CA PHE A 332 -11.31 15.82 23.23
C PHE A 332 -10.54 16.34 22.03
N VAL A 333 -10.61 17.64 21.77
CA VAL A 333 -9.89 18.30 20.68
C VAL A 333 -8.94 19.32 21.30
N SER A 334 -7.66 19.24 20.92
CA SER A 334 -6.59 20.14 21.33
C SER A 334 -5.86 20.59 20.07
N GLY A 335 -6.06 21.87 19.69
CA GLY A 335 -5.56 22.41 18.43
C GLY A 335 -6.04 21.60 17.22
N GLU A 336 -5.10 21.13 16.40
CA GLU A 336 -5.35 20.29 15.22
C GLU A 336 -5.42 18.79 15.55
N VAL A 337 -5.56 18.38 16.82
CA VAL A 337 -5.55 16.96 17.22
C VAL A 337 -6.82 16.59 17.96
N LYS A 338 -7.51 15.56 17.46
CA LYS A 338 -8.69 14.96 18.07
C LYS A 338 -8.32 13.63 18.73
N TYR A 339 -8.54 13.55 20.03
CA TYR A 339 -8.44 12.36 20.84
C TYR A 339 -9.82 11.74 20.99
N SER A 340 -9.94 10.46 20.69
CA SER A 340 -11.16 9.67 20.87
C SER A 340 -10.84 8.43 21.71
N VAL A 341 -11.51 8.29 22.83
CA VAL A 341 -11.35 7.17 23.78
C VAL A 341 -12.65 6.39 23.79
N ALA A 342 -12.61 5.09 23.52
CA ALA A 342 -13.76 4.21 23.67
C ALA A 342 -13.47 3.16 24.75
N PHE A 343 -14.34 3.04 25.74
CA PHE A 343 -14.23 1.99 26.74
C PHE A 343 -14.72 0.67 26.14
N THR A 344 -13.81 -0.28 25.98
CA THR A 344 -14.10 -1.60 25.39
C THR A 344 -14.58 -2.60 26.44
N SER A 345 -14.14 -2.45 27.69
CA SER A 345 -14.64 -3.23 28.82
C SER A 345 -14.54 -2.45 30.11
N ILE A 346 -15.55 -2.55 30.97
CA ILE A 346 -15.58 -1.94 32.31
C ILE A 346 -16.17 -2.99 33.25
N ASN A 347 -15.32 -3.62 34.05
CA ASN A 347 -15.75 -4.65 35.00
C ASN A 347 -15.52 -4.18 36.43
N GLN A 348 -16.58 -4.13 37.22
CA GLN A 348 -16.53 -3.78 38.63
C GLN A 348 -16.76 -5.00 39.51
N THR A 349 -16.14 -4.99 40.68
CA THR A 349 -16.27 -6.02 41.71
C THR A 349 -16.48 -5.37 43.06
N HIS A 350 -17.25 -6.05 43.92
CA HIS A 350 -17.51 -5.58 45.27
C HIS A 350 -16.61 -6.36 46.23
N GLY A 351 -15.88 -5.64 47.08
CA GLY A 351 -15.03 -6.20 48.11
C GLY A 351 -15.34 -5.60 49.47
N PHE A 352 -14.59 -6.03 50.48
CA PHE A 352 -14.62 -5.43 51.81
C PHE A 352 -13.21 -5.02 52.19
N VAL A 353 -13.01 -3.75 52.56
CA VAL A 353 -11.75 -3.24 53.07
C VAL A 353 -11.88 -3.03 54.58
N GLN A 354 -10.82 -3.36 55.32
CA GLN A 354 -10.78 -3.19 56.78
C GLN A 354 -10.50 -1.72 57.11
N ASP A 355 -11.33 -1.13 57.96
CA ASP A 355 -11.18 0.27 58.39
C ASP A 355 -9.90 0.42 59.23
N LEU A 356 -9.10 1.46 58.97
CA LEU A 356 -7.81 1.69 59.65
C LEU A 356 -7.97 2.02 61.14
N TYR A 357 -9.19 2.36 61.59
CA TYR A 357 -9.48 2.80 62.95
C TYR A 357 -10.61 2.01 63.66
N GLY A 358 -11.04 0.85 63.15
CA GLY A 358 -12.06 0.03 63.83
C GLY A 358 -12.23 -1.40 63.31
N ASP A 359 -12.94 -2.24 64.07
CA ASP A 359 -13.27 -3.64 63.74
C ASP A 359 -14.31 -3.80 62.60
N GLY A 360 -14.62 -2.73 61.88
CA GLY A 360 -15.62 -2.71 60.81
C GLY A 360 -15.04 -3.03 59.44
N ARG A 361 -15.66 -3.98 58.73
CA ARG A 361 -15.46 -4.19 57.29
C ARG A 361 -16.40 -3.26 56.52
N ARG A 362 -15.85 -2.38 55.68
CA ARG A 362 -16.67 -1.51 54.81
C ARG A 362 -16.75 -2.13 53.41
N PRO A 363 -17.94 -2.24 52.81
CA PRO A 363 -18.05 -2.63 51.41
C PRO A 363 -17.44 -1.52 50.54
N VAL A 364 -16.64 -1.92 49.55
CA VAL A 364 -16.00 -1.03 48.58
C VAL A 364 -16.19 -1.61 47.19
N THR A 365 -16.54 -0.76 46.23
CA THR A 365 -16.58 -1.13 44.82
C THR A 365 -15.22 -0.83 44.20
N LEU A 366 -14.67 -1.78 43.45
CA LEU A 366 -13.35 -1.69 42.81
C LEU A 366 -13.45 -2.08 41.35
N PHE A 367 -12.65 -1.45 40.49
CA PHE A 367 -12.45 -1.93 39.14
C PHE A 367 -11.60 -3.20 39.13
N SER A 368 -12.04 -4.17 38.33
CA SER A 368 -11.35 -5.45 38.08
C SER A 368 -10.73 -5.52 36.69
N ASN A 369 -11.31 -4.80 35.73
CA ASN A 369 -10.75 -4.62 34.41
C ASN A 369 -11.29 -3.34 33.78
N ILE A 370 -10.43 -2.54 33.19
CA ILE A 370 -10.84 -1.48 32.26
C ILE A 370 -10.06 -1.63 30.96
N GLY A 371 -10.78 -1.88 29.87
CA GLY A 371 -10.27 -1.86 28.52
C GLY A 371 -10.61 -0.55 27.83
N VAL A 372 -9.63 0.04 27.15
CA VAL A 372 -9.75 1.33 26.48
C VAL A 372 -9.12 1.25 25.09
N GLN A 373 -9.88 1.65 24.07
CA GLN A 373 -9.35 1.95 22.74
C GLN A 373 -9.06 3.44 22.65
N LEU A 374 -7.79 3.82 22.48
CA LEU A 374 -7.40 5.21 22.27
C LEU A 374 -7.06 5.43 20.80
N LYS A 375 -7.78 6.37 20.17
CA LYS A 375 -7.55 6.84 18.81
C LYS A 375 -7.17 8.32 18.84
N ILE A 376 -6.06 8.68 18.19
CA ILE A 376 -5.61 10.07 18.03
C ILE A 376 -5.53 10.37 16.54
N GLU A 377 -6.22 11.42 16.12
CA GLU A 377 -6.34 11.84 14.73
C GLU A 377 -5.93 13.31 14.63
N ARG A 378 -5.25 13.70 13.54
CA ARG A 378 -5.12 15.12 13.22
C ARG A 378 -6.38 15.58 12.49
N GLN A 379 -7.00 16.63 13.02
CA GLN A 379 -8.17 17.30 12.47
C GLN A 379 -7.68 18.40 11.52
N GLN A 380 -8.12 18.36 10.26
CA GLN A 380 -8.00 19.49 9.34
C GLN A 380 -9.37 20.13 9.14
N ASP A 381 -9.38 21.46 9.04
CA ASP A 381 -10.54 22.27 8.66
C ASP A 381 -10.89 22.10 7.17
#